data_AF-A0A6P4JHX3-F1
#
_entry.id   AF-A0A6P4JHX3-F1
#
_cell.length_a   1.000
_cell.length_b   1.000
_cell.length_c   1.000
_cell.angle_alpha   90.00
_cell.angle_beta   90.00
_cell.angle_gamma   90.00
#
_symmetry.space_group_name_H-M   'P 1'
#
loop_
_entity.id
_entity.type
_entity.pdbx_description
1 polymer ?
#
loop_
_entity_poly.entity_id
_entity_poly.type
_entity_poly.pdbx_seq_one_letter_code
_entity_poly.pdbx_strand_id
1 'polypeptide(L)'
;MRCLLLISLATLCLASASPVQPQNRIIAEFFGYFDTLRGIQFGNMLTITINFVGQIVESVPEAERGPASAALQAYVNRGRELRQRGSVQEKFDHVKGLQEVFENVQGQLVPSSLEANVIGMSMLGLLGVASEFATEDEKVHAKFVDGATKMKAKLTPETIARERELFGVIDELINSNKFYEHEPLIERFLSFKNRY
;
A
#
# COMPACT_ATOMS: atom_id res chain seq x y z
N MET A 1 -67.50 -8.82 14.49
CA MET A 1 -66.55 -8.34 13.47
C MET A 1 -65.78 -7.10 13.96
N ARG A 2 -64.85 -7.26 14.92
CA ARG A 2 -64.00 -6.14 15.41
C ARG A 2 -62.55 -6.52 15.77
N CYS A 3 -62.15 -7.79 15.67
CA CYS A 3 -60.81 -8.23 16.09
C CYS A 3 -59.85 -8.61 14.95
N LEU A 4 -60.28 -8.57 13.68
CA LEU A 4 -59.45 -9.00 12.54
C LEU A 4 -58.72 -7.86 11.82
N LEU A 5 -58.97 -6.60 12.18
CA LEU A 5 -58.39 -5.42 11.50
C LEU A 5 -57.17 -4.81 12.23
N LEU A 6 -56.82 -5.31 13.42
CA LEU A 6 -55.71 -4.75 14.22
C LEU A 6 -54.39 -5.53 14.07
N ILE A 7 -54.43 -6.73 13.47
CA ILE A 7 -53.22 -7.57 13.33
C ILE A 7 -52.46 -7.24 12.03
N SER A 8 -53.12 -6.64 11.03
CA SER A 8 -52.46 -6.25 9.77
C SER A 8 -51.67 -4.95 9.82
N LEU A 9 -51.74 -4.18 10.93
CA LEU A 9 -51.01 -2.91 11.07
C LEU A 9 -49.70 -3.02 11.86
N ALA A 10 -49.44 -4.16 12.53
CA ALA A 10 -48.26 -4.32 13.37
C ALA A 10 -47.03 -4.90 12.63
N THR A 11 -47.20 -5.43 11.41
CA THR A 11 -46.10 -6.00 10.63
C THR A 11 -45.45 -5.03 9.65
N LEU A 12 -45.95 -3.79 9.51
CA LEU A 12 -45.35 -2.78 8.63
C LEU A 12 -44.31 -1.87 9.29
N CYS A 13 -44.14 -1.90 10.61
CA CYS A 13 -43.19 -1.02 11.32
C CYS A 13 -41.82 -1.66 11.62
N LEU A 14 -41.57 -2.88 11.15
CA LEU A 14 -40.28 -3.59 11.34
C LEU A 14 -39.45 -3.69 10.05
N ALA A 15 -39.75 -2.88 9.03
CA ALA A 15 -38.70 -2.46 8.11
C ALA A 15 -37.83 -1.43 8.86
N SER A 16 -36.98 -1.95 9.76
CA SER A 16 -35.91 -1.20 10.37
C SER A 16 -35.06 -0.64 9.24
N ALA A 17 -35.32 0.62 8.89
CA ALA A 17 -34.38 1.43 8.14
C ALA A 17 -33.07 1.33 8.90
N SER A 18 -32.13 0.56 8.37
CA SER A 18 -30.74 0.61 8.80
C SER A 18 -30.39 2.10 8.87
N PRO A 19 -29.93 2.61 10.03
CA PRO A 19 -29.77 4.05 10.21
C PRO A 19 -28.95 4.57 9.03
N VAL A 20 -29.54 5.48 8.24
CA VAL A 20 -28.87 6.05 7.06
C VAL A 20 -27.52 6.56 7.55
N GLN A 21 -26.44 5.85 7.22
CA GLN A 21 -25.11 6.29 7.57
C GLN A 21 -24.93 7.67 6.92
N PRO A 22 -24.45 8.68 7.65
CA PRO A 22 -24.09 9.96 7.05
C PRO A 22 -23.17 9.68 5.86
N GLN A 23 -23.44 10.24 4.68
CA GLN A 23 -22.66 9.93 3.47
C GLN A 23 -21.15 10.23 3.63
N ASN A 24 -20.80 11.22 4.46
CA ASN A 24 -19.41 11.50 4.84
C ASN A 24 -18.76 10.34 5.62
N ARG A 25 -19.53 9.63 6.46
CA ARG A 25 -19.05 8.43 7.15
C ARG A 25 -18.70 7.31 6.17
N ILE A 26 -19.48 7.15 5.10
CA ILE A 26 -19.20 6.15 4.06
C ILE A 26 -17.86 6.47 3.37
N ILE A 27 -17.59 7.76 3.12
CA ILE A 27 -16.31 8.21 2.54
C ILE A 27 -15.15 8.01 3.54
N ALA A 28 -15.34 8.37 4.81
CA ALA A 28 -14.35 8.15 5.87
C ALA A 28 -14.00 6.66 6.04
N GLU A 29 -15.01 5.78 6.00
CA GLU A 29 -14.83 4.32 6.05
C GLU A 29 -14.02 3.82 4.83
N PHE A 30 -14.21 4.41 3.64
CA PHE A 30 -13.40 4.08 2.46
C PHE A 30 -11.94 4.50 2.61
N PHE A 31 -11.66 5.68 3.19
CA PHE A 31 -10.28 6.08 3.52
C PHE A 31 -9.63 5.10 4.49
N GLY A 32 -10.31 4.72 5.58
CA GLY A 32 -9.78 3.75 6.55
C GLY A 32 -9.57 2.35 5.95
N TYR A 33 -10.46 1.92 5.05
CA TYR A 33 -10.26 0.71 4.25
C TYR A 33 -9.00 0.81 3.40
N PHE A 34 -8.81 1.92 2.69
CA PHE A 34 -7.64 2.11 1.84
C PHE A 34 -6.33 2.22 2.61
N ASP A 35 -6.31 2.89 3.77
CA ASP A 35 -5.14 2.90 4.67
C ASP A 35 -4.73 1.49 5.07
N THR A 36 -5.71 0.62 5.32
CA THR A 36 -5.47 -0.79 5.65
C THR A 36 -4.82 -1.53 4.48
N LEU A 37 -5.29 -1.30 3.24
CA LEU A 37 -4.67 -1.86 2.05
C LEU A 37 -3.21 -1.41 1.89
N ARG A 38 -2.95 -0.12 2.12
CA ARG A 38 -1.59 0.46 2.05
C ARG A 38 -0.67 -0.09 3.12
N GLY A 39 -1.17 -0.31 4.33
CA GLY A 39 -0.44 -0.98 5.38
C GLY A 39 -0.02 -2.41 5.02
N ILE A 40 -0.91 -3.16 4.34
CA ILE A 40 -0.61 -4.50 3.82
C ILE A 40 0.42 -4.42 2.69
N GLN A 41 0.21 -3.55 1.70
CA GLN A 41 1.11 -3.37 0.56
C GLN A 41 2.54 -3.10 1.01
N PHE A 42 2.74 -2.09 1.85
CA PHE A 42 4.07 -1.73 2.31
C PHE A 42 4.66 -2.74 3.29
N GLY A 43 3.83 -3.48 4.04
CA GLY A 43 4.30 -4.62 4.81
C GLY A 43 4.88 -5.73 3.92
N ASN A 44 4.21 -6.02 2.80
CA ASN A 44 4.65 -7.01 1.82
C ASN A 44 5.91 -6.54 1.08
N MET A 45 5.90 -5.32 0.53
CA MET A 45 7.06 -4.73 -0.14
C MET A 45 8.28 -4.69 0.78
N LEU A 46 8.11 -4.28 2.04
CA LEU A 46 9.20 -4.30 3.02
C LEU A 46 9.75 -5.72 3.23
N THR A 47 8.89 -6.74 3.30
CA THR A 47 9.31 -8.14 3.45
C THR A 47 10.10 -8.60 2.22
N ILE A 48 9.62 -8.29 1.02
CA ILE A 48 10.32 -8.59 -0.25
C ILE A 48 11.71 -7.97 -0.23
N THR A 49 11.79 -6.68 0.13
CA THR A 49 13.05 -5.95 0.17
C THR A 49 14.04 -6.53 1.19
N ILE A 50 13.59 -6.79 2.42
CA ILE A 50 14.43 -7.38 3.48
C ILE A 50 14.97 -8.74 3.04
N ASN A 51 14.12 -9.57 2.43
CA ASN A 51 14.51 -10.90 1.98
C ASN A 51 15.53 -10.80 0.85
N PHE A 52 15.28 -9.95 -0.15
CA PHE A 52 16.20 -9.73 -1.26
C PHE A 52 17.56 -9.26 -0.76
N VAL A 53 17.62 -8.18 0.01
CA VAL A 53 18.89 -7.64 0.50
C VAL A 53 19.58 -8.63 1.46
N GLY A 54 18.82 -9.36 2.27
CA GLY A 54 19.34 -10.41 3.14
C GLY A 54 20.03 -11.53 2.35
N GLN A 55 19.41 -11.99 1.26
CA GLN A 55 20.00 -13.00 0.37
C GLN A 55 21.30 -12.53 -0.27
N ILE A 56 21.44 -11.24 -0.60
CA ILE A 56 22.71 -10.69 -1.11
C ILE A 56 23.80 -10.82 -0.06
N VAL A 57 23.53 -10.41 1.18
CA VAL A 57 24.51 -10.50 2.28
C VAL A 57 24.87 -11.97 2.55
N GLU A 58 23.89 -12.86 2.52
CA GLU A 58 24.09 -14.30 2.73
C GLU A 58 24.88 -14.96 1.58
N SER A 59 24.83 -14.38 0.39
CA SER A 59 25.58 -14.87 -0.78
C SER A 59 27.07 -14.53 -0.73
N VAL A 60 27.47 -13.51 0.05
CA VAL A 60 28.89 -13.20 0.29
C VAL A 60 29.40 -14.12 1.40
N PRO A 61 30.47 -14.92 1.16
CA PRO A 61 31.07 -15.75 2.20
C PRO A 61 31.46 -14.91 3.42
N GLU A 62 31.21 -15.42 4.63
CA GLU A 62 31.38 -14.64 5.86
C GLU A 62 32.79 -14.05 6.03
N ALA A 63 33.82 -14.80 5.65
CA ALA A 63 35.22 -14.37 5.70
C ALA A 63 35.56 -13.24 4.71
N GLU A 64 34.72 -13.03 3.69
CA GLU A 64 34.90 -12.08 2.60
C GLU A 64 33.95 -10.88 2.71
N ARG A 65 33.12 -10.82 3.77
CA ARG A 65 32.22 -9.68 4.01
C ARG A 65 33.01 -8.46 4.45
N GLY A 66 32.81 -7.37 3.75
CA GLY A 66 33.41 -6.08 4.01
C GLY A 66 32.36 -5.01 4.33
N PRO A 67 32.73 -3.72 4.16
CA PRO A 67 31.87 -2.59 4.48
C PRO A 67 30.51 -2.61 3.74
N ALA A 68 30.49 -3.06 2.49
CA ALA A 68 29.28 -3.13 1.68
C ALA A 68 28.27 -4.14 2.24
N SER A 69 28.72 -5.35 2.58
CA SER A 69 27.89 -6.36 3.24
C SER A 69 27.38 -5.86 4.59
N ALA A 70 28.21 -5.13 5.35
CA ALA A 70 27.79 -4.54 6.62
C ALA A 70 26.70 -3.48 6.45
N ALA A 71 26.80 -2.61 5.43
CA ALA A 71 25.79 -1.61 5.12
C ALA A 71 24.45 -2.25 4.69
N LEU A 72 24.49 -3.27 3.83
CA LEU A 72 23.31 -4.03 3.43
C LEU A 72 22.68 -4.76 4.63
N GLN A 73 23.50 -5.34 5.52
CA GLN A 73 23.01 -6.00 6.73
C GLN A 73 22.35 -5.00 7.70
N ALA A 74 22.90 -3.79 7.83
CA ALA A 74 22.32 -2.73 8.64
C ALA A 74 20.94 -2.30 8.09
N TYR A 75 20.83 -2.18 6.76
CA TYR A 75 19.56 -1.91 6.09
C TYR A 75 18.52 -3.00 6.40
N VAL A 76 18.90 -4.28 6.23
CA VAL A 76 18.06 -5.45 6.57
C VAL A 76 17.60 -5.43 8.02
N ASN A 77 18.49 -5.13 8.95
CA ASN A 77 18.18 -5.09 10.38
C ASN A 77 17.16 -3.98 10.69
N ARG A 78 17.36 -2.77 10.15
CA ARG A 78 16.40 -1.68 10.27
C ARG A 78 15.03 -2.07 9.68
N GLY A 79 15.01 -2.71 8.52
CA GLY A 79 13.77 -3.20 7.91
C GLY A 79 13.04 -4.20 8.83
N ARG A 80 13.76 -5.14 9.45
CA ARG A 80 13.17 -6.12 10.38
C ARG A 80 12.51 -5.44 11.59
N GLU A 81 13.12 -4.39 12.12
CA GLU A 81 12.52 -3.58 13.19
C GLU A 81 11.25 -2.86 12.71
N LEU A 82 11.31 -2.19 11.56
CA LEU A 82 10.17 -1.48 10.98
C LEU A 82 9.01 -2.42 10.66
N ARG A 83 9.28 -3.67 10.28
CA ARG A 83 8.24 -4.67 10.06
C ARG A 83 7.42 -4.94 11.32
N GLN A 84 8.07 -4.96 12.48
CA GLN A 84 7.43 -5.27 13.78
C GLN A 84 6.69 -4.06 14.36
N ARG A 85 7.28 -2.87 14.28
CA ARG A 85 6.79 -1.69 15.03
C ARG A 85 6.69 -0.39 14.22
N GLY A 86 7.08 -0.41 12.95
CA GLY A 86 7.05 0.78 12.09
C GLY A 86 5.65 1.14 11.62
N SER A 87 5.41 2.43 11.48
CA SER A 87 4.24 3.00 10.81
C SER A 87 4.24 2.69 9.31
N VAL A 88 3.09 2.86 8.66
CA VAL A 88 2.93 2.67 7.21
C VAL A 88 3.91 3.56 6.44
N GLN A 89 4.06 4.81 6.85
CA GLN A 89 4.99 5.76 6.22
C GLN A 89 6.45 5.33 6.39
N GLU A 90 6.87 4.93 7.58
CA GLU A 90 8.26 4.49 7.79
C GLU A 90 8.61 3.24 6.98
N LYS A 91 7.65 2.32 6.79
CA LYS A 91 7.83 1.14 5.93
C LYS A 91 8.00 1.56 4.47
N PHE A 92 7.18 2.49 4.00
CA PHE A 92 7.27 3.03 2.64
C PHE A 92 8.60 3.75 2.39
N ASP A 93 9.00 4.64 3.30
CA ASP A 93 10.25 5.39 3.18
C ASP A 93 11.45 4.45 3.14
N HIS A 94 11.43 3.38 3.94
CA HIS A 94 12.47 2.36 3.92
C HIS A 94 12.55 1.61 2.58
N VAL A 95 11.38 1.23 2.01
CA VAL A 95 11.30 0.59 0.70
C VAL A 95 11.78 1.52 -0.42
N LYS A 96 11.38 2.80 -0.41
CA LYS A 96 11.87 3.82 -1.36
C LYS A 96 13.38 4.01 -1.27
N GLY A 97 13.95 3.93 -0.06
CA GLY A 97 15.38 4.04 0.18
C GLY A 97 16.23 2.87 -0.33
N LEU A 98 15.63 1.82 -0.92
CA LEU A 98 16.37 0.67 -1.45
C LEU A 98 17.41 1.09 -2.50
N GLN A 99 17.02 1.97 -3.43
CA GLN A 99 17.91 2.43 -4.49
C GLN A 99 19.12 3.18 -3.92
N GLU A 100 18.89 4.10 -2.99
CA GLU A 100 19.93 4.88 -2.33
C GLU A 100 20.93 3.99 -1.57
N VAL A 101 20.45 2.91 -0.94
CA VAL A 101 21.33 1.93 -0.28
C VAL A 101 22.25 1.24 -1.27
N PHE A 102 21.76 0.85 -2.45
CA PHE A 102 22.61 0.25 -3.47
C PHE A 102 23.59 1.25 -4.09
N GLU A 103 23.19 2.50 -4.32
CA GLU A 103 24.08 3.56 -4.79
C GLU A 103 25.21 3.83 -3.78
N ASN A 104 24.89 3.88 -2.49
CA ASN A 104 25.87 4.04 -1.42
C ASN A 104 26.81 2.84 -1.30
N VAL A 105 26.29 1.62 -1.45
CA VAL A 105 27.08 0.39 -1.41
C VAL A 105 28.05 0.31 -2.58
N GLN A 106 27.65 0.74 -3.79
CA GLN A 106 28.56 0.79 -4.94
C GLN A 106 29.80 1.65 -4.66
N GLY A 107 29.67 2.76 -3.92
CA GLY A 107 30.79 3.60 -3.50
C GLY A 107 31.74 2.96 -2.48
N GLN A 108 31.35 1.84 -1.86
CA GLN A 108 32.12 1.12 -0.84
C GLN A 108 32.77 -0.16 -1.39
N LEU A 109 32.41 -0.58 -2.61
CA LEU A 109 32.94 -1.79 -3.22
C LEU A 109 34.40 -1.62 -3.63
N VAL A 110 35.27 -2.48 -3.10
CA VAL A 110 36.65 -2.59 -3.58
C VAL A 110 36.65 -3.33 -4.92
N PRO A 111 37.15 -2.74 -6.02
CA PRO A 111 37.16 -3.39 -7.33
C PRO A 111 37.83 -4.76 -7.29
N SER A 112 37.24 -5.73 -8.00
CA SER A 112 37.73 -7.11 -8.09
C SER A 112 37.73 -7.93 -6.80
N SER A 113 37.19 -7.40 -5.69
CA SER A 113 36.91 -8.21 -4.50
C SER A 113 35.77 -9.21 -4.76
N LEU A 114 35.77 -10.32 -4.01
CA LEU A 114 34.67 -11.29 -4.10
C LEU A 114 33.34 -10.66 -3.69
N GLU A 115 33.35 -9.83 -2.64
CA GLU A 115 32.21 -9.03 -2.21
C GLU A 115 31.63 -8.19 -3.35
N ALA A 116 32.46 -7.44 -4.07
CA ALA A 116 32.01 -6.61 -5.20
C ALA A 116 31.41 -7.44 -6.34
N ASN A 117 32.01 -8.58 -6.66
CA ASN A 117 31.49 -9.45 -7.72
C ASN A 117 30.13 -10.04 -7.34
N VAL A 118 29.99 -10.55 -6.11
CA VAL A 118 28.74 -11.16 -5.63
C VAL A 118 27.63 -10.13 -5.51
N ILE A 119 27.89 -8.99 -4.86
CA ILE A 119 26.90 -7.93 -4.70
C ILE A 119 26.51 -7.36 -6.07
N GLY A 120 27.49 -7.06 -6.94
CA GLY A 120 27.26 -6.52 -8.27
C GLY A 120 26.39 -7.43 -9.15
N MET A 121 26.65 -8.74 -9.17
CA MET A 121 25.79 -9.70 -9.89
C MET A 121 24.38 -9.76 -9.31
N SER A 122 24.25 -9.64 -7.99
CA SER A 122 22.96 -9.72 -7.32
C SER A 122 22.05 -8.52 -7.59
N MET A 123 22.61 -7.37 -8.00
CA MET A 123 21.81 -6.20 -8.40
C MET A 123 20.90 -6.47 -9.60
N LEU A 124 21.20 -7.46 -10.43
CA LEU A 124 20.29 -7.90 -11.51
C LEU A 124 18.94 -8.38 -10.96
N GLY A 125 18.91 -8.89 -9.73
CA GLY A 125 17.69 -9.31 -9.04
C GLY A 125 16.75 -8.16 -8.66
N LEU A 126 17.19 -6.89 -8.74
CA LEU A 126 16.31 -5.73 -8.54
C LEU A 126 15.16 -5.67 -9.54
N LEU A 127 15.34 -6.23 -10.75
CA LEU A 127 14.25 -6.37 -11.72
C LEU A 127 13.14 -7.30 -11.19
N GLY A 128 13.53 -8.38 -10.49
CA GLY A 128 12.58 -9.27 -9.82
C GLY A 128 11.82 -8.55 -8.71
N VAL A 129 12.53 -7.79 -7.87
CA VAL A 129 11.92 -6.96 -6.82
C VAL A 129 10.93 -5.95 -7.41
N ALA A 130 11.29 -5.27 -8.50
CA ALA A 130 10.40 -4.32 -9.18
C ALA A 130 9.14 -5.02 -9.73
N SER A 131 9.26 -6.24 -10.26
CA SER A 131 8.12 -7.03 -10.72
C SER A 131 7.20 -7.45 -9.56
N GLU A 132 7.76 -7.81 -8.40
CA GLU A 132 6.97 -8.12 -7.22
C GLU A 132 6.27 -6.88 -6.66
N PHE A 133 6.92 -5.71 -6.72
CA PHE A 133 6.32 -4.43 -6.36
C PHE A 133 5.14 -4.07 -7.26
N ALA A 134 5.29 -4.23 -8.58
CA ALA A 134 4.19 -4.06 -9.52
C ALA A 134 3.02 -5.02 -9.22
N THR A 135 3.33 -6.27 -8.85
CA THR A 135 2.31 -7.26 -8.46
C THR A 135 1.54 -6.84 -7.19
N GLU A 136 2.23 -6.31 -6.17
CA GLU A 136 1.59 -5.81 -4.96
C GLU A 136 0.75 -4.55 -5.23
N ASP A 137 1.23 -3.68 -6.12
CA ASP A 137 0.49 -2.51 -6.58
C ASP A 137 -0.79 -2.87 -7.33
N GLU A 138 -0.73 -3.81 -8.29
CA GLU A 138 -1.91 -4.30 -9.01
C GLU A 138 -2.99 -4.86 -8.06
N LYS A 139 -2.57 -5.61 -7.02
CA LYS A 139 -3.50 -6.13 -6.00
C LYS A 139 -4.20 -5.00 -5.24
N VAL A 140 -3.48 -3.95 -4.88
CA VAL A 140 -4.05 -2.79 -4.18
C VAL A 140 -4.94 -1.98 -5.10
N HIS A 141 -4.52 -1.74 -6.33
CA HIS A 141 -5.30 -1.04 -7.34
C HIS A 141 -6.64 -1.74 -7.60
N ALA A 142 -6.63 -3.06 -7.84
CA ALA A 142 -7.86 -3.82 -8.04
C ALA A 142 -8.82 -3.72 -6.84
N LYS A 143 -8.28 -3.78 -5.61
CA LYS A 143 -9.07 -3.62 -4.37
C LYS A 143 -9.55 -2.20 -4.14
N PHE A 144 -8.81 -1.19 -4.60
CA PHE A 144 -9.22 0.20 -4.61
C PHE A 144 -10.39 0.40 -5.58
N VAL A 145 -10.30 -0.12 -6.81
CA VAL A 145 -11.35 -0.04 -7.84
C VAL A 145 -12.66 -0.66 -7.33
N ASP A 146 -12.59 -1.87 -6.78
CA ASP A 146 -13.76 -2.55 -6.19
C ASP A 146 -14.34 -1.77 -5.01
N GLY A 147 -13.48 -1.31 -4.09
CA GLY A 147 -13.90 -0.52 -2.93
C GLY A 147 -14.54 0.82 -3.32
N ALA A 148 -13.95 1.54 -4.28
CA ALA A 148 -14.45 2.81 -4.79
C ALA A 148 -15.80 2.65 -5.49
N THR A 149 -15.96 1.57 -6.26
CA THR A 149 -17.24 1.23 -6.92
C THR A 149 -18.34 0.99 -5.89
N LYS A 150 -18.05 0.19 -4.86
CA LYS A 150 -18.98 -0.09 -3.75
C LYS A 150 -19.31 1.14 -2.92
N MET A 151 -18.33 2.02 -2.70
CA MET A 151 -18.54 3.29 -2.00
C MET A 151 -19.47 4.19 -2.82
N LYS A 152 -19.15 4.44 -4.11
CA LYS A 152 -19.95 5.30 -5.01
C LYS A 152 -21.41 4.85 -5.11
N ALA A 153 -21.65 3.54 -5.18
CA ALA A 153 -23.00 2.98 -5.25
C ALA A 153 -23.89 3.30 -4.02
N LYS A 154 -23.29 3.70 -2.88
CA LYS A 154 -24.00 4.06 -1.65
C LYS A 154 -24.21 5.58 -1.49
N LEU A 155 -23.68 6.39 -2.41
CA LEU A 155 -23.73 7.84 -2.33
C LEU A 155 -24.80 8.40 -3.27
N THR A 156 -25.38 9.54 -2.91
CA THR A 156 -26.31 10.24 -3.79
C THR A 156 -25.55 11.07 -4.84
N PRO A 157 -26.15 11.34 -6.01
CA PRO A 157 -25.55 12.19 -7.03
C PRO A 157 -25.13 13.57 -6.51
N GLU A 158 -25.88 14.15 -5.58
CA GLU A 158 -25.59 15.46 -4.99
C GLU A 158 -24.32 15.43 -4.13
N THR A 159 -24.07 14.34 -3.40
CA THR A 159 -22.83 14.18 -2.65
C THR A 159 -21.64 14.01 -3.59
N ILE A 160 -21.78 13.20 -4.65
CA ILE A 160 -20.72 13.03 -5.65
C ILE A 160 -20.40 14.37 -6.32
N ALA A 161 -21.43 15.17 -6.65
CA ALA A 161 -21.25 16.48 -7.25
C ALA A 161 -20.57 17.49 -6.29
N ARG A 162 -20.92 17.45 -4.99
CA ARG A 162 -20.28 18.30 -3.96
C ARG A 162 -18.80 17.96 -3.78
N GLU A 163 -18.45 16.68 -3.80
CA GLU A 163 -17.09 16.18 -3.60
C GLU A 163 -16.35 15.95 -4.95
N ARG A 164 -16.63 16.78 -5.97
CA ARG A 164 -16.16 16.57 -7.35
C ARG A 164 -14.65 16.35 -7.45
N GLU A 165 -13.85 17.10 -6.71
CA GLU A 165 -12.39 16.97 -6.74
C GLU A 165 -11.92 15.60 -6.25
N LEU A 166 -12.49 15.10 -5.14
CA LEU A 166 -12.18 13.77 -4.62
C LEU A 166 -12.55 12.71 -5.65
N PHE A 167 -13.77 12.76 -6.17
CA PHE A 167 -14.23 11.77 -7.14
C PHE A 167 -13.49 11.85 -8.46
N GLY A 168 -13.03 13.03 -8.87
CA GLY A 168 -12.13 13.19 -10.01
C GLY A 168 -10.81 12.44 -9.81
N VAL A 169 -10.18 12.55 -8.64
CA VAL A 169 -8.94 11.80 -8.35
C VAL A 169 -9.20 10.30 -8.26
N ILE A 170 -10.32 9.88 -7.68
CA ILE A 170 -10.72 8.46 -7.65
C ILE A 170 -10.89 7.94 -9.08
N ASP A 171 -11.52 8.71 -9.97
CA ASP A 171 -11.69 8.33 -11.38
C ASP A 171 -10.36 8.27 -12.12
N GLU A 172 -9.45 9.23 -11.91
CA GLU A 172 -8.10 9.20 -12.46
C GLU A 172 -7.36 7.92 -12.02
N LEU A 173 -7.41 7.57 -10.73
CA LEU A 173 -6.76 6.38 -10.18
C LEU A 173 -7.42 5.07 -10.64
N ILE A 174 -8.74 5.03 -10.84
CA ILE A 174 -9.40 3.85 -11.42
C ILE A 174 -8.95 3.60 -12.85
N ASN A 175 -8.74 4.66 -13.63
CA ASN A 175 -8.45 4.58 -15.06
C ASN A 175 -6.95 4.53 -15.39
N SER A 176 -6.07 4.71 -14.41
CA SER A 176 -4.63 4.56 -14.60
C SER A 176 -4.27 3.09 -14.79
N ASN A 177 -3.47 2.80 -15.82
CA ASN A 177 -3.06 1.44 -16.20
C ASN A 177 -1.58 1.17 -15.89
N LYS A 178 -0.89 2.13 -15.26
CA LYS A 178 0.55 2.12 -15.08
C LYS A 178 0.88 2.31 -13.61
N PHE A 179 1.56 1.33 -13.03
CA PHE A 179 1.90 1.33 -11.60
C PHE A 179 2.64 2.60 -11.14
N TYR A 180 3.50 3.17 -11.99
CA TYR A 180 4.26 4.38 -11.66
C TYR A 180 3.39 5.65 -11.60
N GLU A 181 2.17 5.62 -12.13
CA GLU A 181 1.19 6.71 -12.07
C GLU A 181 0.35 6.63 -10.78
N HIS A 182 0.30 5.48 -10.11
CA HIS A 182 -0.59 5.24 -8.98
C HIS A 182 -0.17 6.01 -7.74
N GLU A 183 1.12 6.04 -7.40
CA GLU A 183 1.58 6.67 -6.14
C GLU A 183 1.25 8.17 -6.07
N PRO A 184 1.52 9.01 -7.10
CA PRO A 184 1.13 10.42 -7.06
C PRO A 184 -0.40 10.62 -6.94
N LEU A 185 -1.19 9.76 -7.59
CA LEU A 185 -2.66 9.81 -7.50
C LEU A 185 -3.15 9.39 -6.11
N ILE A 186 -2.50 8.41 -5.49
CA ILE A 186 -2.75 7.96 -4.12
C ILE A 186 -2.44 9.08 -3.12
N GLU A 187 -1.29 9.74 -3.24
CA GLU A 187 -0.94 10.90 -2.39
C GLU A 187 -1.99 12.00 -2.52
N ARG A 188 -2.40 12.32 -3.75
CA ARG A 188 -3.47 13.30 -4.02
C ARG A 188 -4.79 12.87 -3.40
N PHE A 189 -5.19 11.60 -3.54
CA PHE A 189 -6.40 11.03 -2.93
C PHE A 189 -6.37 11.14 -1.40
N LEU A 190 -5.27 10.74 -0.77
CA LEU A 190 -5.11 10.77 0.68
C LEU A 190 -5.12 12.20 1.25
N SER A 191 -4.80 13.23 0.45
CA SER A 191 -4.91 14.63 0.89
C SER A 191 -6.34 15.07 1.25
N PHE A 192 -7.36 14.37 0.75
CA PHE A 192 -8.77 14.64 1.05
C PHE A 192 -9.23 14.01 2.37
N LYS A 193 -8.45 13.09 2.95
CA LYS A 193 -8.85 12.27 4.10
C LYS A 193 -9.34 13.09 5.29
N ASN A 194 -8.65 14.18 5.62
CA ASN A 194 -8.96 15.02 6.79
C ASN A 194 -10.25 15.85 6.64
N ARG A 195 -10.97 15.75 5.51
CA ARG A 195 -12.27 16.42 5.30
C ARG A 195 -13.45 15.64 5.88
N TYR A 196 -13.25 14.37 6.25
CA TYR A 196 -14.29 13.43 6.69
C TYR A 196 -13.94 12.80 8.04
#